data_AF-A0AB74FJX8-F1
#
_entry.id   AF-A0AB74FJX8-F1
#
_cell.length_a   1.000
_cell.length_b   1.000
_cell.length_c   1.000
_cell.angle_alpha   90.00
_cell.angle_beta   90.00
_cell.angle_gamma   90.00
#
_symmetry.space_group_name_H-M   'P 1'
#
loop_
_entity.id
_entity.type
_entity.pdbx_description
1 polymer ?
#
loop_
_entity_poly.entity_id
_entity_poly.type
_entity_poly.pdbx_seq_one_letter_code
_entity_poly.pdbx_strand_id
1 'polypeptide(L)'
;MTIVQEPLRALSLVCSLKRTGEHSSTEMLTNQLAEVLGHDGVHCESIRCVDYDIHPGVGQDMGNGDQWPQLRDKVLGADILVLGTPTWLGHMSSVAQRVLERLDAELSETDEEGRPILSGKVAVAAVVGNEDGAHKITADLFQALNDIGFSVPARAAPIGMARPCTKRIIASWTACRRPWRRRRPPRHTTPHILRNYCVNTAIPQLNRRNHARRWNRPR
;
A
#
# COMPACT_ATOMS: atom_id res chain seq x y z
N MET A 1 15.38 20.40 -24.56
CA MET A 1 14.40 20.52 -23.46
C MET A 1 14.60 19.36 -22.50
N THR A 2 15.26 19.61 -21.38
CA THR A 2 15.39 18.62 -20.29
C THR A 2 14.02 18.49 -19.64
N ILE A 3 13.39 17.31 -19.78
CA ILE A 3 12.13 17.05 -19.09
C ILE A 3 12.48 16.79 -17.63
N VAL A 4 12.07 17.69 -16.76
CA VAL A 4 12.05 17.43 -15.32
C VAL A 4 10.83 16.56 -15.07
N GLN A 5 11.03 15.27 -14.85
CA GLN A 5 9.96 14.43 -14.33
C GLN A 5 9.83 14.74 -12.83
N GLU A 6 8.66 15.22 -12.42
CA GLU A 6 8.31 15.30 -10.99
C GLU A 6 8.48 13.91 -10.37
N PRO A 7 9.09 13.81 -9.17
CA PRO A 7 9.28 12.53 -8.50
C PRO A 7 7.94 11.89 -8.17
N LEU A 8 7.80 10.59 -8.43
CA LEU A 8 6.62 9.81 -8.08
C LEU A 8 6.36 9.89 -6.57
N ARG A 9 5.09 9.86 -6.17
CA ARG A 9 4.69 9.93 -4.76
C ARG A 9 4.09 8.60 -4.30
N ALA A 10 4.58 8.06 -3.19
CA ALA A 10 4.00 6.90 -2.54
C ALA A 10 3.43 7.28 -1.17
N LEU A 11 2.20 6.86 -0.90
CA LEU A 11 1.55 7.01 0.40
C LEU A 11 1.35 5.63 1.03
N SER A 12 1.87 5.44 2.24
CA SER A 12 1.63 4.25 3.06
C SER A 12 0.54 4.52 4.08
N LEU A 13 -0.62 3.90 3.92
CA LEU A 13 -1.68 3.85 4.93
C LEU A 13 -1.45 2.64 5.84
N VAL A 14 -0.99 2.90 7.05
CA VAL A 14 -0.65 1.90 8.06
C VAL A 14 -1.85 1.66 8.97
N CYS A 15 -2.57 0.58 8.71
CA CYS A 15 -3.76 0.16 9.44
C CYS A 15 -3.41 -0.70 10.67
N SER A 16 -2.37 -0.32 11.39
CA SER A 16 -2.03 -0.89 12.70
C SER A 16 -3.12 -0.55 13.72
N LEU A 17 -3.39 -1.45 14.67
CA LEU A 17 -4.26 -1.14 15.82
C LEU A 17 -3.53 -0.31 16.89
N LYS A 18 -2.21 -0.16 16.77
CA LYS A 18 -1.33 0.55 17.72
C LYS A 18 -1.09 1.99 17.28
N ARG A 19 -1.29 2.94 18.18
CA ARG A 19 -1.13 4.39 17.94
C ARG A 19 0.33 4.79 17.81
N THR A 20 0.59 5.96 17.23
CA THR A 20 1.95 6.53 17.19
C THR A 20 2.57 6.57 18.59
N GLY A 21 3.86 6.22 18.67
CA GLY A 21 4.58 5.98 19.93
C GLY A 21 4.76 4.50 20.27
N GLU A 22 3.89 3.63 19.76
CA GLU A 22 4.02 2.18 19.92
C GLU A 22 4.72 1.51 18.74
N HIS A 23 5.48 0.45 19.00
CA HIS A 23 6.11 -0.35 17.95
C HIS A 23 5.08 -1.16 17.14
N SER A 24 5.02 -0.90 15.83
CA SER A 24 4.17 -1.60 14.87
C SER A 24 5.00 -2.38 13.84
N SER A 25 4.76 -3.69 13.75
CA SER A 25 5.34 -4.53 12.70
C SER A 25 4.81 -4.13 11.32
N THR A 26 3.54 -3.76 11.21
CA THR A 26 2.95 -3.29 9.95
C THR A 26 3.67 -2.04 9.45
N GLU A 27 3.90 -1.06 10.32
CA GLU A 27 4.67 0.14 9.98
C GLU A 27 6.12 -0.21 9.59
N MET A 28 6.74 -1.14 10.30
CA MET A 28 8.10 -1.55 9.95
C MET A 28 8.18 -2.16 8.54
N LEU A 29 7.18 -2.94 8.10
CA LEU A 29 7.15 -3.47 6.73
C LEU A 29 6.92 -2.36 5.70
N THR A 30 5.99 -1.44 5.95
CA THR A 30 5.74 -0.32 5.02
C THR A 30 6.94 0.61 4.93
N ASN A 31 7.67 0.84 6.03
CA ASN A 31 8.89 1.64 6.02
C ASN A 31 10.02 0.97 5.22
N GLN A 32 10.13 -0.36 5.25
CA GLN A 32 11.08 -1.07 4.39
C GLN A 32 10.73 -0.97 2.91
N LEU A 33 9.43 -0.93 2.59
CA LEU A 33 8.98 -0.67 1.22
C LEU A 33 9.30 0.76 0.80
N ALA A 34 9.06 1.73 1.68
CA ALA A 34 9.39 3.13 1.45
C ALA A 34 10.89 3.36 1.24
N GLU A 35 11.76 2.68 2.02
CA GLU A 35 13.23 2.73 1.83
C GLU A 35 13.62 2.26 0.43
N VAL A 36 13.03 1.15 -0.02
CA VAL A 36 13.29 0.59 -1.35
C VAL A 36 12.78 1.51 -2.46
N LEU A 37 11.57 2.05 -2.34
CA LEU A 37 11.00 2.99 -3.30
C LEU A 37 11.79 4.32 -3.33
N GLY A 38 12.24 4.81 -2.18
CA GLY A 38 13.05 6.01 -2.05
C GLY A 38 14.40 5.91 -2.75
N HIS A 39 15.05 4.74 -2.73
CA HIS A 39 16.28 4.50 -3.50
C HIS A 39 16.09 4.65 -5.02
N ASP A 40 14.87 4.45 -5.52
CA ASP A 40 14.53 4.61 -6.93
C ASP A 40 13.83 5.96 -7.21
N GLY A 41 13.98 6.94 -6.32
CA GLY A 41 13.58 8.34 -6.52
C GLY A 41 12.11 8.66 -6.20
N VAL A 42 11.40 7.77 -5.51
CA VAL A 42 9.99 7.97 -5.12
C VAL A 42 9.90 8.69 -3.77
N HIS A 43 9.15 9.79 -3.72
CA HIS A 43 8.86 10.50 -2.47
C HIS A 43 7.81 9.73 -1.66
N CYS A 44 8.22 9.24 -0.48
CA CYS A 44 7.38 8.37 0.34
C CYS A 44 6.86 9.10 1.59
N GLU A 45 5.56 9.01 1.82
CA GLU A 45 4.88 9.45 3.04
C GLU A 45 4.23 8.25 3.73
N SER A 46 4.17 8.24 5.07
CA SER A 46 3.49 7.19 5.83
C SER A 46 2.58 7.79 6.89
N ILE A 47 1.37 7.23 7.00
CA ILE A 47 0.32 7.65 7.93
C ILE A 47 -0.20 6.44 8.68
N ARG A 48 -0.27 6.53 10.01
CA ARG A 48 -0.99 5.56 10.83
C ARG A 48 -2.46 5.95 10.92
N CYS A 49 -3.32 5.15 10.31
CA CYS A 49 -4.74 5.47 10.21
C CYS A 49 -5.44 5.53 11.58
N VAL A 50 -4.95 4.79 12.58
CA VAL A 50 -5.52 4.79 13.95
C VAL A 50 -5.30 6.11 14.70
N ASP A 51 -4.39 6.96 14.23
CA ASP A 51 -4.17 8.28 14.81
C ASP A 51 -5.20 9.33 14.34
N TYR A 52 -6.02 8.98 13.35
CA TYR A 52 -7.07 9.81 12.80
C TYR A 52 -8.44 9.26 13.17
N ASP A 53 -9.40 10.15 13.42
CA ASP A 53 -10.80 9.78 13.59
C ASP A 53 -11.44 9.53 12.22
N ILE A 54 -11.51 8.25 11.82
CA ILE A 54 -12.08 7.82 10.54
C ILE A 54 -13.44 7.19 10.80
N HIS A 55 -14.50 7.92 10.52
CA HIS A 55 -15.87 7.48 10.78
C HIS A 55 -16.28 6.33 9.84
N PRO A 56 -17.14 5.40 10.27
CA PRO A 56 -17.69 4.37 9.39
C PRO A 56 -18.58 4.97 8.30
N GLY A 57 -18.51 4.42 7.09
CA GLY A 57 -19.40 4.79 5.99
C GLY A 57 -18.70 4.71 4.63
N VAL A 58 -19.47 4.97 3.57
CA VAL A 58 -19.01 4.88 2.17
C VAL A 58 -19.04 6.22 1.43
N GLY A 59 -19.23 7.35 2.14
CA GLY A 59 -19.16 8.70 1.55
C GLY A 59 -17.75 9.30 1.59
N GLN A 60 -17.47 10.36 0.84
CA GLN A 60 -16.14 11.03 0.87
C GLN A 60 -15.88 11.77 2.20
N ASP A 61 -16.93 12.20 2.90
CA ASP A 61 -16.92 12.86 4.19
C ASP A 61 -18.17 12.43 4.97
N MET A 62 -18.02 11.93 6.20
CA MET A 62 -19.17 11.62 7.07
C MET A 62 -19.62 12.81 7.93
N GLY A 63 -18.90 13.94 7.87
CA GLY A 63 -19.12 15.11 8.68
C GLY A 63 -18.72 14.92 10.15
N ASN A 64 -19.14 15.85 11.01
CA ASN A 64 -19.02 15.74 12.47
C ASN A 64 -17.61 15.41 13.00
N GLY A 65 -16.56 15.91 12.35
CA GLY A 65 -15.18 15.68 12.77
C GLY A 65 -14.47 14.50 12.10
N ASP A 66 -15.09 13.85 11.11
CA ASP A 66 -14.42 12.86 10.27
C ASP A 66 -13.15 13.46 9.64
N GLN A 67 -12.02 12.78 9.86
CA GLN A 67 -10.71 13.19 9.36
C GLN A 67 -10.35 12.46 8.06
N TRP A 68 -11.22 11.57 7.56
CA TRP A 68 -11.01 10.90 6.28
C TRP A 68 -10.73 11.83 5.10
N PRO A 69 -11.42 12.99 4.93
CA PRO A 69 -11.15 13.87 3.78
C PRO A 69 -9.67 14.29 3.65
N GLN A 70 -8.97 14.49 4.77
CA GLN A 70 -7.55 14.85 4.79
C GLN A 70 -6.65 13.71 4.30
N LEU A 71 -7.03 12.46 4.61
CA LEU A 71 -6.33 11.26 4.15
C LEU A 71 -6.65 11.00 2.67
N ARG A 72 -7.92 11.20 2.28
CA ARG A 72 -8.39 11.08 0.90
C ARG A 72 -7.60 11.99 -0.04
N ASP A 73 -7.40 13.25 0.32
CA ASP A 73 -6.60 14.20 -0.49
C ASP A 73 -5.17 13.69 -0.72
N LYS A 74 -4.56 13.07 0.29
CA LYS A 74 -3.24 12.46 0.16
C LYS A 74 -3.26 11.21 -0.73
N VAL A 75 -4.31 10.39 -0.66
CA VAL A 75 -4.50 9.25 -1.56
C VAL A 75 -4.62 9.72 -3.01
N LEU A 76 -5.44 10.73 -3.27
CA LEU A 76 -5.60 11.33 -4.59
C LEU A 76 -4.31 11.97 -5.11
N GLY A 77 -3.49 12.53 -4.20
CA GLY A 77 -2.16 13.08 -4.52
C GLY A 77 -1.04 12.06 -4.70
N ALA A 78 -1.26 10.78 -4.39
CA ALA A 78 -0.25 9.73 -4.48
C ALA A 78 -0.34 8.94 -5.81
N ASP A 79 0.80 8.55 -6.37
CA ASP A 79 0.86 7.66 -7.53
C ASP A 79 0.85 6.18 -7.12
N ILE A 80 1.39 5.90 -5.93
CA ILE A 80 1.47 4.55 -5.34
C ILE A 80 0.79 4.57 -3.97
N LEU A 81 -0.23 3.74 -3.79
CA LEU A 81 -0.84 3.47 -2.50
C LEU A 81 -0.27 2.17 -1.93
N VAL A 82 0.35 2.24 -0.75
CA VAL A 82 0.75 1.07 0.04
C VAL A 82 -0.23 0.91 1.20
N LEU A 83 -1.12 -0.09 1.11
CA LEU A 83 -2.04 -0.40 2.19
C LEU A 83 -1.43 -1.46 3.12
N GLY A 84 -1.01 -1.04 4.31
CA GLY A 84 -0.41 -1.91 5.31
C GLY A 84 -1.43 -2.38 6.34
N THR A 85 -1.57 -3.68 6.55
CA THR A 85 -2.47 -4.23 7.59
C THR A 85 -1.83 -5.36 8.39
N PRO A 86 -2.08 -5.45 9.71
CA PRO A 86 -1.84 -6.67 10.45
C PRO A 86 -2.88 -7.75 10.08
N THR A 87 -2.55 -9.01 10.36
CA THR A 87 -3.46 -10.17 10.31
C THR A 87 -3.97 -10.48 11.71
N TRP A 88 -5.29 -10.55 11.85
CA TRP A 88 -5.99 -10.97 13.07
C TRP A 88 -7.11 -11.94 12.72
N LEU A 89 -7.07 -13.15 13.27
CA LEU A 89 -8.08 -14.19 13.04
C LEU A 89 -8.25 -14.53 11.55
N GLY A 90 -7.18 -14.41 10.76
CA GLY A 90 -7.23 -14.60 9.30
C GLY A 90 -7.82 -13.43 8.51
N HIS A 91 -8.13 -12.31 9.16
CA HIS A 91 -8.66 -11.10 8.55
C HIS A 91 -7.67 -9.93 8.61
N MET A 92 -7.89 -8.93 7.76
CA MET A 92 -7.26 -7.63 7.90
C MET A 92 -7.77 -6.95 9.18
N SER A 93 -7.06 -5.92 9.64
CA SER A 93 -7.55 -5.11 10.75
C SER A 93 -8.88 -4.44 10.43
N SER A 94 -9.66 -4.16 11.47
CA SER A 94 -10.86 -3.32 11.34
C SER A 94 -10.55 -1.92 10.78
N VAL A 95 -9.35 -1.40 11.04
CA VAL A 95 -8.87 -0.12 10.48
C VAL A 95 -8.65 -0.23 8.97
N ALA A 96 -8.10 -1.34 8.47
CA ALA A 96 -7.92 -1.56 7.04
C ALA A 96 -9.26 -1.75 6.34
N GLN A 97 -10.18 -2.50 6.94
CA GLN A 97 -11.55 -2.65 6.46
C GLN A 97 -12.25 -1.28 6.38
N ARG A 98 -12.12 -0.46 7.43
CA ARG A 98 -12.64 0.91 7.45
C ARG A 98 -12.08 1.73 6.28
N VAL A 99 -10.77 1.72 6.07
CA VAL A 99 -10.14 2.44 4.94
C VAL A 99 -10.69 1.99 3.59
N LEU A 100 -10.92 0.69 3.37
CA LEU A 100 -11.54 0.21 2.15
C LEU A 100 -12.98 0.72 1.99
N GLU A 101 -13.78 0.66 3.04
CA GLU A 101 -15.15 1.21 3.05
C GLU A 101 -15.15 2.71 2.71
N ARG A 102 -14.15 3.47 3.19
CA ARG A 102 -14.05 4.90 2.85
C ARG A 102 -13.57 5.14 1.41
N LEU A 103 -12.76 4.25 0.85
CA LEU A 103 -12.34 4.31 -0.56
C LEU A 103 -13.45 3.86 -1.53
N ASP A 104 -14.46 3.13 -1.04
CA ASP A 104 -15.66 2.76 -1.81
C ASP A 104 -16.36 3.99 -2.39
N ALA A 105 -16.27 5.14 -1.70
CA ALA A 105 -16.77 6.43 -2.16
C ALA A 105 -16.25 6.81 -3.56
N GLU A 106 -15.05 6.35 -3.94
CA GLU A 106 -14.42 6.67 -5.22
C GLU A 106 -14.95 5.84 -6.39
N LEU A 107 -15.72 4.77 -6.14
CA LEU A 107 -16.27 3.91 -7.20
C LEU A 107 -17.15 4.68 -8.19
N SER A 108 -17.84 5.71 -7.70
CA SER A 108 -18.73 6.55 -8.52
C SER A 108 -18.04 7.80 -9.07
N GLU A 109 -16.79 8.06 -8.69
CA GLU A 109 -16.06 9.26 -9.06
C GLU A 109 -15.28 9.04 -10.35
N THR A 110 -15.53 9.89 -11.34
CA THR A 110 -14.89 9.81 -12.66
C THR A 110 -14.22 11.12 -13.04
N ASP A 111 -13.17 11.03 -13.87
CA ASP A 111 -12.57 12.21 -14.52
C ASP A 111 -13.43 12.71 -15.69
N GLU A 112 -13.01 13.81 -16.31
CA GLU A 112 -13.72 14.44 -17.45
C GLU A 112 -13.90 13.48 -18.64
N GLU A 113 -13.08 12.43 -18.74
CA GLU A 113 -13.18 11.40 -19.77
C GLU A 113 -13.96 10.15 -19.31
N GLY A 114 -14.62 10.21 -18.15
CA GLY A 114 -15.46 9.13 -17.62
C GLY A 114 -14.69 7.94 -17.07
N ARG A 115 -13.38 8.09 -16.77
CA ARG A 115 -12.56 7.02 -16.17
C ARG A 115 -12.58 7.16 -14.65
N PRO A 116 -12.51 6.05 -13.89
CA PRO A 116 -12.40 6.13 -12.42
C PRO A 116 -11.29 7.09 -11.99
N ILE A 117 -11.51 7.94 -10.99
CA ILE A 117 -10.59 9.02 -10.60
C ILE A 117 -9.21 8.50 -10.15
N LEU A 118 -9.15 7.28 -9.64
CA LEU A 118 -7.93 6.59 -9.21
C LEU A 118 -7.24 5.81 -10.35
N SER A 119 -7.78 5.89 -11.58
CA SER A 119 -7.28 5.16 -12.74
C SER A 119 -5.81 5.46 -13.04
N GLY A 120 -5.03 4.37 -13.03
CA GLY A 120 -3.61 4.31 -13.33
C GLY A 120 -2.71 4.96 -12.28
N LYS A 121 -3.19 4.95 -11.03
CA LYS A 121 -2.38 4.81 -9.83
C LYS A 121 -2.12 3.32 -9.57
N VAL A 122 -1.12 3.01 -8.76
CA VAL A 122 -0.74 1.63 -8.42
C VAL A 122 -1.03 1.33 -6.95
N ALA A 123 -1.54 0.13 -6.67
CA ALA A 123 -1.75 -0.37 -5.31
C ALA A 123 -0.75 -1.48 -4.93
N VAL A 124 -0.31 -1.47 -3.68
CA VAL A 124 0.57 -2.47 -3.04
C VAL A 124 -0.02 -2.83 -1.68
N ALA A 125 -0.06 -4.12 -1.35
CA ALA A 125 -0.57 -4.61 -0.06
C ALA A 125 0.57 -5.11 0.83
N ALA A 126 0.75 -4.52 2.01
CA ALA A 126 1.75 -4.95 2.99
C ALA A 126 1.06 -5.68 4.15
N VAL A 127 1.10 -7.02 4.14
CA VAL A 127 0.38 -7.84 5.12
C VAL A 127 1.34 -8.43 6.14
N VAL A 128 1.08 -8.22 7.43
CA VAL A 128 1.95 -8.69 8.51
C VAL A 128 1.18 -9.48 9.57
N GLY A 129 1.59 -10.70 9.86
CA GLY A 129 0.92 -11.53 10.86
C GLY A 129 1.84 -12.58 11.49
N ASN A 130 1.45 -13.09 12.66
CA ASN A 130 2.00 -14.35 13.19
C ASN A 130 1.01 -15.51 13.02
N GLU A 131 -0.13 -15.25 12.40
CA GLU A 131 -1.20 -16.19 12.08
C GLU A 131 -1.26 -16.42 10.57
N ASP A 132 -2.04 -17.43 10.16
CA ASP A 132 -2.35 -17.64 8.74
C ASP A 132 -3.45 -16.66 8.27
N GLY A 133 -3.55 -16.46 6.95
CA GLY A 133 -4.57 -15.60 6.33
C GLY A 133 -4.01 -14.55 5.36
N ALA A 134 -2.68 -14.43 5.24
CA ALA A 134 -2.07 -13.37 4.43
C ALA A 134 -2.49 -13.40 2.95
N HIS A 135 -2.62 -14.59 2.34
CA HIS A 135 -3.11 -14.71 0.96
C HIS A 135 -4.60 -14.39 0.82
N LYS A 136 -5.42 -14.77 1.79
CA LYS A 136 -6.85 -14.42 1.81
C LYS A 136 -7.02 -12.91 1.91
N ILE A 137 -6.31 -12.27 2.84
CA ILE A 137 -6.29 -10.81 2.99
C ILE A 137 -5.81 -10.15 1.70
N THR A 138 -4.75 -10.67 1.08
CA THR A 138 -4.25 -10.15 -0.20
C THR A 138 -5.31 -10.23 -1.29
N ALA A 139 -6.06 -11.33 -1.37
CA ALA A 139 -7.15 -11.49 -2.33
C ALA A 139 -8.25 -10.45 -2.11
N ASP A 140 -8.70 -10.26 -0.87
CA ASP A 140 -9.71 -9.26 -0.52
C ASP A 140 -9.23 -7.83 -0.86
N LEU A 141 -8.01 -7.49 -0.44
CA LEU A 141 -7.44 -6.16 -0.68
C LEU A 141 -7.28 -5.86 -2.17
N PHE A 142 -6.74 -6.80 -2.95
CA PHE A 142 -6.52 -6.58 -4.37
C PHE A 142 -7.80 -6.59 -5.18
N GLN A 143 -8.80 -7.40 -4.82
CA GLN A 143 -10.11 -7.30 -5.44
C GLN A 143 -10.71 -5.90 -5.20
N ALA A 144 -10.76 -5.45 -3.94
CA ALA A 144 -11.32 -4.14 -3.61
C ALA A 144 -10.58 -2.99 -4.31
N LEU A 145 -9.23 -2.98 -4.23
CA LEU A 145 -8.42 -1.92 -4.84
C LEU A 145 -8.50 -1.92 -6.37
N ASN A 146 -8.66 -3.09 -6.98
CA ASN A 146 -8.91 -3.20 -8.42
C ASN A 146 -10.26 -2.59 -8.79
N ASP A 147 -11.32 -2.89 -8.05
CA ASP A 147 -12.67 -2.38 -8.32
C ASP A 147 -12.73 -0.85 -8.18
N ILE A 148 -12.01 -0.29 -7.21
CA ILE A 148 -11.83 1.16 -7.01
C ILE A 148 -11.05 1.83 -8.17
N GLY A 149 -10.29 1.07 -8.96
CA GLY A 149 -9.60 1.57 -10.16
C GLY A 149 -8.06 1.60 -10.08
N PHE A 150 -7.45 1.05 -9.02
CA PHE A 150 -6.00 0.90 -8.97
C PHE A 150 -5.51 -0.23 -9.88
N SER A 151 -4.32 -0.06 -10.46
CA SER A 151 -3.59 -1.16 -11.07
C SER A 151 -2.81 -1.95 -10.02
N VAL A 152 -2.94 -3.27 -10.02
CA VAL A 152 -2.20 -4.17 -9.12
C VAL A 152 -1.08 -4.88 -9.90
N PRO A 153 0.20 -4.55 -9.66
CA PRO A 153 1.30 -5.21 -10.35
C PRO A 153 1.49 -6.66 -9.88
N ALA A 154 2.16 -7.46 -10.72
CA ALA A 154 2.62 -8.77 -10.31
C ALA A 154 3.50 -8.66 -9.05
N ARG A 155 3.25 -9.54 -8.07
CA ARG A 155 3.97 -9.58 -6.78
C ARG A 155 3.79 -8.32 -5.92
N ALA A 156 2.70 -7.57 -6.06
CA ALA A 156 2.44 -6.37 -5.25
C ALA A 156 2.11 -6.63 -3.76
N ALA A 157 2.24 -7.86 -3.26
CA ALA A 157 1.87 -8.26 -1.90
C ALA A 157 3.07 -8.83 -1.11
N PRO A 158 3.96 -7.98 -0.57
CA PRO A 158 4.92 -8.41 0.42
C PRO A 158 4.21 -8.89 1.70
N ILE A 159 4.50 -10.12 2.09
CA ILE A 159 3.97 -10.75 3.31
C ILE A 159 5.10 -10.89 4.32
N GLY A 160 4.88 -10.36 5.52
CA GLY A 160 5.85 -10.33 6.60
C GLY A 160 5.39 -11.10 7.83
N MET A 161 6.34 -11.70 8.56
CA MET A 161 6.07 -12.29 9.87
C MET A 161 6.44 -11.31 10.98
N ALA A 162 5.51 -11.02 11.89
CA ALA A 162 5.79 -10.19 13.06
C ALA A 162 6.81 -10.89 13.96
N ARG A 163 7.84 -10.16 14.42
CA ARG A 163 8.82 -10.68 15.37
C ARG A 163 8.98 -9.70 16.53
N PRO A 164 8.85 -10.14 17.79
CA PRO A 164 8.87 -9.23 18.95
C PRO A 164 10.17 -8.44 19.17
N CYS A 165 11.30 -8.81 18.53
CA CYS A 165 12.64 -8.29 18.90
C CYS A 165 13.59 -7.98 17.72
N THR A 166 13.10 -7.85 16.48
CA THR A 166 13.97 -7.54 15.34
C THR A 166 13.60 -6.23 14.68
N LYS A 167 14.59 -5.36 14.47
CA LYS A 167 14.49 -4.11 13.67
C LYS A 167 14.22 -4.34 12.17
N ARG A 168 13.85 -5.56 11.76
CA ARG A 168 13.64 -5.93 10.36
C ARG A 168 12.62 -7.06 10.24
N ILE A 169 11.58 -6.87 9.41
CA ILE A 169 10.70 -7.95 8.96
C ILE A 169 11.40 -8.73 7.85
N ILE A 170 11.24 -10.04 7.88
CA ILE A 170 11.64 -10.90 6.78
C ILE A 170 10.40 -11.04 5.89
N ALA A 171 10.38 -10.30 4.78
CA ALA A 171 9.37 -10.48 3.76
C ALA A 171 9.61 -11.83 3.04
N SER A 172 8.59 -12.66 2.91
CA SER A 172 8.66 -13.96 2.26
C SER A 172 7.34 -14.29 1.57
N TRP A 173 7.41 -14.76 0.32
CA TRP A 173 6.27 -15.38 -0.37
C TRP A 173 5.94 -16.78 0.18
N THR A 174 6.88 -17.38 0.90
CA THR A 174 6.83 -18.77 1.38
C THR A 174 6.73 -18.84 2.89
N ALA A 175 5.79 -18.09 3.49
CA ALA A 175 5.39 -18.35 4.88
C ALA A 175 4.79 -19.76 5.06
N CYS A 176 4.37 -20.42 3.97
CA CYS A 176 3.68 -21.73 4.01
C CYS A 176 4.56 -22.95 3.65
N ARG A 177 5.82 -22.81 3.17
CA ARG A 177 6.56 -23.95 2.57
C ARG A 177 7.74 -24.54 3.34
N ARG A 178 8.06 -24.12 4.56
CA ARG A 178 9.18 -24.73 5.31
C ARG A 178 8.83 -24.99 6.78
N PRO A 179 8.84 -26.27 7.22
CA PRO A 179 8.77 -26.60 8.63
C PRO A 179 9.87 -25.87 9.40
N TRP A 180 9.44 -25.30 10.51
CA TRP A 180 10.20 -24.45 11.41
C TRP A 180 11.42 -25.20 11.98
N ARG A 181 12.53 -25.23 11.25
CA ARG A 181 13.83 -25.70 11.77
C ARG A 181 14.92 -24.66 11.51
N ARG A 182 15.27 -23.94 12.58
CA ARG A 182 16.59 -23.36 12.92
C ARG A 182 17.53 -23.03 11.74
N ARG A 183 17.12 -22.19 10.80
CA ARG A 183 18.08 -21.44 9.97
C ARG A 183 17.66 -19.99 9.93
N ARG A 184 18.58 -19.11 10.36
CA ARG A 184 18.44 -17.66 10.13
C ARG A 184 18.23 -17.47 8.63
N PRO A 185 17.19 -16.73 8.19
CA PRO A 185 17.11 -16.35 6.79
C PRO A 185 18.37 -15.55 6.42
N PRO A 186 18.84 -15.62 5.15
CA PRO A 186 20.02 -14.88 4.74
C PRO A 186 19.80 -13.39 4.99
N ARG A 187 20.78 -12.69 5.55
CA ARG A 187 20.66 -11.26 5.97
C ARG A 187 20.34 -10.29 4.81
N HIS A 188 20.38 -10.76 3.57
CA HIS A 188 20.26 -9.97 2.35
C HIS A 188 18.96 -10.22 1.54
N THR A 189 18.05 -11.10 1.97
CA THR A 189 16.89 -11.44 1.12
C THR A 189 15.80 -10.38 1.09
N THR A 190 15.55 -9.67 2.19
CA THR A 190 14.41 -8.74 2.28
C THR A 190 14.48 -7.58 1.27
N PRO A 191 15.61 -6.87 1.10
CA PRO A 191 15.67 -5.75 0.14
C PRO A 191 15.51 -6.20 -1.31
N HIS A 192 16.13 -7.32 -1.70
CA HIS A 192 15.98 -7.87 -3.06
C HIS A 192 14.56 -8.36 -3.35
N ILE A 193 13.90 -8.96 -2.35
CA ILE A 193 12.48 -9.34 -2.44
C ILE A 193 11.66 -8.06 -2.61
N LEU A 194 11.68 -7.11 -1.68
CA LEU A 194 10.87 -5.88 -1.79
C LEU A 194 11.15 -5.09 -3.10
N ARG A 195 12.40 -5.03 -3.57
CA ARG A 195 12.76 -4.39 -4.84
C ARG A 195 12.16 -5.09 -6.05
N ASN A 196 12.15 -6.42 -6.09
CA ASN A 196 11.49 -7.16 -7.17
C ASN A 196 9.96 -7.03 -7.14
N TYR A 197 9.37 -6.61 -6.02
CA TYR A 197 7.91 -6.63 -5.81
C TYR A 197 7.26 -5.28 -6.10
N CYS A 198 7.96 -4.18 -5.80
CA CYS A 198 7.44 -2.83 -5.98
C CYS A 198 8.17 -2.05 -7.08
N VAL A 199 9.50 -2.08 -7.10
CA VAL A 199 10.28 -1.24 -8.04
C VAL A 199 10.21 -1.79 -9.45
N ASN A 200 10.43 -3.10 -9.62
CA ASN A 200 10.52 -3.70 -10.97
C ASN A 200 9.17 -3.92 -11.66
N THR A 201 8.05 -3.64 -10.98
CA THR A 201 6.70 -3.87 -11.50
C THR A 201 5.82 -2.62 -11.42
N ALA A 202 5.77 -1.91 -10.29
CA ALA A 202 4.95 -0.70 -10.14
C ALA A 202 5.52 0.49 -10.92
N ILE A 203 6.81 0.80 -10.75
CA ILE A 203 7.43 1.98 -11.38
C ILE A 203 7.41 1.88 -12.92
N PRO A 204 7.71 0.73 -13.56
CA PRO A 204 7.55 0.59 -15.01
C PRO A 204 6.13 0.80 -15.53
N GLN A 205 5.10 0.37 -14.78
CA GLN A 205 3.69 0.61 -15.15
C GLN A 205 3.37 2.11 -15.17
N LEU A 206 3.83 2.85 -14.17
CA LEU A 206 3.66 4.30 -14.07
C LEU A 206 4.49 5.05 -15.14
N ASN A 207 5.75 4.66 -15.34
CA ASN A 207 6.64 5.31 -16.30
C ASN A 207 6.21 5.14 -17.76
N ARG A 208 5.70 3.96 -18.16
CA ARG A 208 5.13 3.77 -19.52
C ARG A 208 3.96 4.72 -19.78
N ARG A 209 3.19 5.08 -18.74
CA ARG A 209 2.04 5.97 -18.85
C ARG A 209 2.43 7.45 -18.89
N ASN A 210 3.41 7.88 -18.12
CA ASN A 210 3.98 9.23 -18.26
C ASN A 210 4.54 9.47 -19.66
N HIS A 211 5.08 8.42 -20.29
CA HIS A 211 5.41 8.46 -21.71
C HIS A 211 4.17 8.55 -22.62
N ALA A 212 3.07 7.83 -22.35
CA ALA A 212 1.85 7.90 -23.17
C ALA A 212 1.09 9.25 -23.07
N ARG A 213 0.98 9.85 -21.86
CA ARG A 213 0.39 11.20 -21.67
C ARG A 213 1.16 12.29 -22.44
N ARG A 214 2.44 12.04 -22.74
CA ARG A 214 3.33 12.95 -23.47
C ARG A 214 3.03 13.02 -24.98
N TRP A 215 2.38 12.01 -25.55
CA TRP A 215 2.00 11.97 -26.97
C TRP A 215 0.57 12.43 -27.26
N ASN A 216 -0.28 12.55 -26.22
CA ASN A 216 -1.68 12.95 -26.33
C ASN A 216 -1.95 14.41 -25.93
N ARG A 217 -0.92 15.24 -25.73
CA ARG A 217 -1.13 16.69 -25.57
C ARG A 217 -1.38 17.31 -26.95
N PRO A 218 -2.46 18.09 -27.15
CA PRO A 218 -2.61 18.90 -28.37
C PRO A 218 -1.38 19.81 -28.52
N ARG A 219 -0.90 19.96 -29.76
CA ARG A 219 0.16 20.92 -30.09
C ARG A 219 -0.30 22.36 -29.86
#